data_AF-A0A2E7ARN0-F1
#
_entry.id   AF-A0A2E7ARN0-F1
#
_cell.length_a   1.000
_cell.length_b   1.000
_cell.length_c   1.000
_cell.angle_alpha   90.00
_cell.angle_beta   90.00
_cell.angle_gamma   90.00
#
_symmetry.space_group_name_H-M   'P 1'
#
loop_
_entity.id
_entity.type
_entity.pdbx_description
1 polymer ?
#
loop_
_entity_poly.entity_id
_entity_poly.type
_entity_poly.pdbx_seq_one_letter_code
_entity_poly.pdbx_strand_id
1 'polypeptide(L)'
;VNGAQPRNYIIGGNNSLPAPGGEDARMIVSSWWEGSNLVNEGSGEVAGNSLVVREVISLGPDGQLLRLEVTTTVAGTEVTNMLVYNKAGS
;
A
#
# COMPACT_ATOMS: atom_id res chain seq x y z
N VAL A 1 11.84 10.46 18.03
CA VAL A 1 10.95 10.92 16.94
C VAL A 1 10.69 9.76 16.01
N ASN A 2 9.50 9.20 16.04
CA ASN A 2 9.12 8.12 15.13
C ASN A 2 8.82 8.79 13.77
N GLY A 3 9.81 8.78 12.88
CA GLY A 3 9.82 9.54 11.62
C GLY A 3 8.91 8.95 10.56
N ALA A 4 7.62 8.79 10.86
CA ALA A 4 6.64 8.36 9.88
C ALA A 4 6.53 9.44 8.80
N GLN A 5 7.18 9.19 7.66
CA GLN A 5 7.03 10.01 6.46
C GLN A 5 5.60 9.80 5.92
N PRO A 6 4.87 10.87 5.58
CA PRO A 6 3.55 10.72 4.96
C PRO A 6 3.69 9.97 3.63
N ARG A 7 2.86 8.94 3.44
CA ARG A 7 2.77 8.21 2.17
C ARG A 7 1.82 8.98 1.25
N ASN A 8 2.35 9.52 0.16
CA ASN A 8 1.57 10.22 -0.86
C ASN A 8 1.21 9.27 -2.01
N TYR A 9 -0.06 9.16 -2.34
CA TYR A 9 -0.55 8.40 -3.50
C TYR A 9 -0.81 9.36 -4.66
N ILE A 10 -0.16 9.15 -5.80
CA ILE A 10 -0.28 10.01 -6.98
C ILE A 10 -1.12 9.29 -8.02
N ILE A 11 -2.38 9.69 -8.15
CA ILE A 11 -3.30 9.07 -9.12
C ILE A 11 -2.82 9.35 -10.54
N GLY A 12 -2.69 8.31 -11.35
CA GLY A 12 -2.24 8.42 -12.75
C GLY A 12 -0.75 8.79 -12.90
N GLY A 13 0.03 8.71 -11.82
CA GLY A 13 1.47 8.92 -11.83
C GLY A 13 2.21 7.82 -11.07
N ASN A 14 3.54 7.87 -11.17
CA ASN A 14 4.43 6.96 -10.46
C ASN A 14 5.06 7.70 -9.28
N ASN A 15 5.12 7.05 -8.12
CA ASN A 15 5.79 7.59 -6.94
C ASN A 15 6.86 6.63 -6.42
N SER A 16 8.01 7.16 -6.00
CA SER A 16 9.04 6.34 -5.35
C SER A 16 8.78 6.31 -3.84
N LEU A 17 8.45 5.13 -3.32
CA LEU A 17 8.16 4.93 -1.90
C LEU A 17 9.18 3.99 -1.26
N PRO A 18 9.44 4.12 0.05
CA PRO A 18 10.17 3.10 0.78
C PRO A 18 9.41 1.77 0.70
N ALA A 19 10.12 0.71 0.32
CA ALA A 19 9.59 -0.64 0.36
C ALA A 19 9.57 -1.16 1.81
N PRO A 20 8.64 -2.06 2.17
CA PRO A 20 8.73 -2.82 3.42
C PRO A 20 10.01 -3.66 3.39
N GLY A 21 11.01 -3.31 4.20
CA GLY A 21 12.29 -4.05 4.22
C GLY A 21 13.54 -3.27 4.67
N GLY A 22 13.49 -1.95 4.78
CA GLY A 22 14.62 -1.13 5.27
C GLY A 22 14.72 0.22 4.57
N GLU A 23 15.65 1.08 5.04
CA GLU A 23 15.79 2.48 4.59
C GLU A 23 16.18 2.62 3.10
N ASP A 24 16.83 1.62 2.52
CA ASP A 24 17.36 1.67 1.14
C ASP A 24 16.45 0.99 0.10
N ALA A 25 15.49 0.18 0.53
CA ALA A 25 14.60 -0.50 -0.40
C ALA A 25 13.58 0.51 -0.95
N ARG A 26 13.57 0.71 -2.28
CA ARG A 26 12.65 1.62 -2.96
C ARG A 26 11.75 0.82 -3.89
N MET A 27 10.48 1.20 -3.94
CA MET A 27 9.50 0.69 -4.89
C MET A 27 8.94 1.84 -5.70
N ILE A 28 8.68 1.57 -6.99
CA ILE A 28 7.91 2.49 -7.83
C ILE A 28 6.46 2.05 -7.72
N VAL A 29 5.61 2.95 -7.22
CA VAL A 29 4.19 2.68 -6.97
C VAL A 29 3.35 3.50 -7.94
N SER A 30 2.38 2.84 -8.57
CA SER A 30 1.34 3.46 -9.38
C SER A 30 0.02 3.42 -8.63
N SER A 31 -0.76 4.50 -8.69
CA SER A 31 -2.05 4.60 -8.00
C SER A 31 -3.19 4.87 -8.99
N TRP A 32 -4.32 4.20 -8.81
CA TRP A 32 -5.52 4.40 -9.62
C TRP A 32 -6.80 4.07 -8.84
N TRP A 33 -7.95 4.50 -9.38
CA TRP A 33 -9.25 4.11 -8.87
C TRP A 33 -9.77 2.87 -9.59
N GLU A 34 -10.25 1.90 -8.82
CA GLU A 34 -11.01 0.75 -9.31
C GLU A 34 -12.40 0.78 -8.63
N GLY A 35 -13.38 1.34 -9.31
CA GLY A 35 -14.67 1.66 -8.70
C GLY A 35 -14.52 2.65 -7.54
N SER A 36 -14.94 2.26 -6.34
CA SER A 36 -14.82 3.04 -5.11
C SER A 36 -13.52 2.78 -4.33
N ASN A 37 -12.61 1.98 -4.88
CA ASN A 37 -11.38 1.57 -4.20
C ASN A 37 -10.18 2.33 -4.76
N LEU A 38 -9.34 2.83 -3.87
CA LEU A 38 -8.02 3.33 -4.24
C LEU A 38 -7.05 2.16 -4.25
N VAL A 39 -6.52 1.85 -5.43
CA VAL A 39 -5.54 0.79 -5.63
C VAL A 39 -4.17 1.40 -5.80
N ASN A 40 -3.19 0.83 -5.10
CA ASN A 40 -1.78 1.12 -5.30
C ASN A 40 -1.06 -0.18 -5.60
N GLU A 41 -0.23 -0.17 -6.64
CA GLU A 41 0.62 -1.31 -6.95
C GLU A 41 2.04 -0.85 -7.15
N GLY A 42 2.96 -1.52 -6.48
CA GLY A 42 4.37 -1.23 -6.54
C GLY A 42 5.20 -2.47 -6.75
N SER A 43 6.31 -2.30 -7.45
CA SER A 43 7.33 -3.33 -7.56
C SER A 43 8.71 -2.77 -7.21
N GLY A 44 9.58 -3.66 -6.75
CA GLY A 44 10.96 -3.36 -6.39
C GLY A 44 11.73 -4.62 -6.05
N GLU A 45 12.85 -4.45 -5.35
CA GLU A 45 13.67 -5.55 -4.87
C GLU A 45 13.94 -5.40 -3.37
N VAL A 46 13.93 -6.53 -2.65
CA VAL A 46 14.32 -6.60 -1.24
C VAL A 46 15.25 -7.78 -1.03
N ALA A 47 16.45 -7.53 -0.49
CA ALA A 47 17.48 -8.55 -0.30
C ALA A 47 17.74 -9.43 -1.55
N GLY A 48 17.72 -8.83 -2.74
CA GLY A 48 17.94 -9.52 -4.03
C GLY A 48 16.76 -10.33 -4.56
N ASN A 49 15.59 -10.28 -3.89
CA ASN A 49 14.36 -10.91 -4.35
C ASN A 49 13.41 -9.86 -4.92
N SER A 50 12.71 -10.23 -6.01
CA SER A 50 11.60 -9.42 -6.51
C SER A 50 10.50 -9.30 -5.46
N LEU A 51 10.05 -8.07 -5.27
CA LEU A 51 8.96 -7.68 -4.39
C LEU A 51 7.87 -7.03 -5.23
N VAL A 52 6.64 -7.53 -5.08
CA VAL A 52 5.43 -6.86 -5.57
C VAL A 52 4.54 -6.57 -4.37
N VAL A 53 4.01 -5.35 -4.30
CA VAL A 53 3.05 -4.95 -3.28
C VAL A 53 1.82 -4.40 -3.97
N ARG A 54 0.65 -4.87 -3.56
CA ARG A 54 -0.64 -4.31 -3.93
C ARG A 54 -1.39 -3.91 -2.68
N GLU A 55 -1.78 -2.64 -2.62
CA GLU A 55 -2.59 -2.08 -1.55
C GLU A 55 -3.97 -1.71 -2.12
N VAL A 56 -5.03 -2.19 -1.49
CA VAL A 56 -6.41 -1.82 -1.82
C VAL A 56 -7.03 -1.12 -0.62
N ILE A 57 -7.32 0.16 -0.80
CA ILE A 57 -7.97 1.01 0.20
C ILE A 57 -9.44 1.13 -0.17
N SER A 58 -10.32 0.70 0.72
CA SER A 58 -11.77 0.75 0.53
C SER A 58 -12.46 1.34 1.75
N LEU A 59 -13.49 2.15 1.49
CA LEU A 59 -14.35 2.69 2.52
C LEU A 59 -15.65 1.90 2.56
N GLY A 60 -16.11 1.52 3.75
CA GLY A 60 -17.40 0.89 3.95
C GLY A 60 -18.56 1.79 3.48
N PRO A 61 -19.73 1.22 3.12
CA PRO A 61 -20.85 1.99 2.58
C PRO A 61 -21.35 3.12 3.49
N ASP A 62 -21.17 2.97 4.80
CA ASP A 62 -21.55 3.92 5.85
C ASP A 62 -20.43 4.92 6.22
N GLY A 63 -19.27 4.81 5.57
CA GLY A 63 -18.10 5.63 5.85
C GLY A 63 -17.45 5.38 7.22
N GLN A 64 -17.85 4.34 7.96
CA GLN A 64 -17.37 4.09 9.33
C GLN A 64 -16.11 3.23 9.37
N LEU A 65 -15.93 2.37 8.36
CA LEU A 65 -14.79 1.45 8.29
C LEU A 65 -13.93 1.75 7.07
N LEU A 66 -12.66 2.09 7.29
CA LEU A 66 -11.65 2.09 6.24
C LEU A 66 -10.89 0.76 6.30
N ARG A 67 -10.85 0.02 5.20
CA ARG A 67 -10.06 -1.20 5.06
C ARG A 67 -8.85 -0.92 4.17
N LEU A 68 -7.70 -1.38 4.62
CA LEU A 68 -6.47 -1.42 3.83
C LEU A 68 -6.05 -2.88 3.75
N GLU A 69 -6.25 -3.48 2.57
CA GLU A 69 -5.72 -4.80 2.25
C GLU A 69 -4.35 -4.63 1.58
N VAL A 70 -3.35 -5.35 2.07
CA VAL A 70 -1.98 -5.31 1.56
C VAL A 70 -1.56 -6.72 1.18
N THR A 71 -1.46 -6.97 -0.10
CA THR A 71 -0.89 -8.19 -0.66
C THR A 71 0.57 -7.95 -1.01
N THR A 72 1.44 -8.79 -0.49
CA THR A 72 2.88 -8.73 -0.70
C THR A 72 3.34 -10.05 -1.29
N THR A 73 4.05 -10.00 -2.42
CA THR A 73 4.64 -11.18 -3.05
C THR A 73 6.15 -11.03 -3.06
N VAL A 74 6.84 -11.95 -2.39
CA VAL A 74 8.32 -12.00 -2.35
C VAL A 74 8.77 -13.40 -2.78
N ALA A 75 9.66 -13.46 -3.77
CA ALA A 75 10.18 -14.73 -4.29
C ALA A 75 9.07 -15.77 -4.62
N GLY A 76 7.93 -15.29 -5.14
CA GLY A 76 6.78 -16.12 -5.49
C GLY A 76 5.87 -16.53 -4.31
N THR A 77 6.22 -16.19 -3.07
CA THR A 77 5.35 -16.37 -1.91
C THR A 77 4.48 -15.15 -1.71
N GLU A 78 3.16 -15.33 -1.71
CA GLU A 78 2.18 -14.26 -1.50
C GLU A 78 1.63 -14.30 -0.06
N VAL A 79 1.53 -13.12 0.55
CA VAL A 79 0.91 -12.93 1.86
C VAL A 79 -0.02 -11.72 1.80
N THR A 80 -1.25 -11.87 2.28
CA THR A 80 -2.22 -10.79 2.41
C THR A 80 -2.47 -10.44 3.88
N ASN A 81 -2.31 -9.17 4.22
CA ASN A 81 -2.67 -8.61 5.52
C ASN A 81 -3.81 -7.61 5.35
N MET A 82 -4.67 -7.50 6.37
CA MET A 82 -5.75 -6.52 6.37
C MET A 82 -5.71 -5.67 7.63
N LEU A 83 -5.68 -4.36 7.43
CA LEU A 83 -5.87 -3.37 8.49
C LEU A 83 -7.28 -2.80 8.38
N VAL A 84 -7.99 -2.75 9.51
CA VAL A 84 -9.33 -2.19 9.61
C VAL A 84 -9.29 -1.02 10.57
N TYR A 85 -9.61 0.16 10.05
CA TYR A 85 -9.69 1.39 10.83
C TYR A 85 -11.15 1.75 11.05
N ASN A 86 -11.50 2.00 12.29
CA ASN A 86 -12.76 2.62 12.64
C ASN A 86 -12.60 4.13 12.57
N LYS A 87 -13.53 4.82 11.92
CA LYS A 87 -13.62 6.27 12.00
C LYS A 87 -13.81 6.64 13.47
N ALA A 88 -12.85 7.38 14.04
CA ALA A 88 -13.05 8.00 15.33
C ALA A 88 -14.19 9.01 15.21
N GLY A 89 -15.07 9.05 16.22
CA GLY A 89 -16.38 9.72 16.21
C GLY A 89 -16.48 11.05 15.46
N SER A 90 -17.65 11.26 14.84
CA SER A 90 -18.05 12.47 14.09
C SER A 90 -18.17 13.71 14.95
#